data_AF-A0A1Y1SF26-F1
#
_entry.id   AF-A0A1Y1SF26-F1
#
_cell.length_a   1.000
_cell.length_b   1.000
_cell.length_c   1.000
_cell.angle_alpha   90.00
_cell.angle_beta   90.00
_cell.angle_gamma   90.00
#
_symmetry.space_group_name_H-M   'P 1'
#
loop_
_entity.id
_entity.type
_entity.pdbx_description
1 polymer ?
#
loop_
_entity_poly.entity_id
_entity_poly.type
_entity_poly.pdbx_seq_one_letter_code
_entity_poly.pdbx_strand_id
1 'polypeptide(L)'
;MSSAPVALFALLIGAVVGYLCGRRGRSTPPSPRLAESSPPDVAVTADAAEAERRRIYRDIHDDIGSKLLTLLHTLGDSAQADQVREIMQDLRDVVSRGHTVSGSLLEVLGQIRDETEQRLDIAGGVLLWDVSAEVPDPPLSERDALHLFRISREAVTNALRHGGAQQLRIRARCSGDRLLLDYTDDGPEPHTDAHSSHGAGTGNIRSRAEELHGRVNWTEGTLGGTKIVLEFPLPESP
;
A
#
# COMPACT_ATOMS: atom_id res chain seq x y z
N MET A 1 -33.91 -14.87 -11.48
CA MET A 1 -33.66 -13.42 -11.65
C MET A 1 -32.27 -13.13 -11.08
N SER A 2 -31.24 -12.60 -11.73
CA SER A 2 -30.87 -12.39 -13.14
C SER A 2 -29.34 -12.22 -13.09
N SER A 3 -28.58 -13.26 -13.44
CA SER A 3 -27.09 -13.30 -13.41
C SER A 3 -26.44 -12.66 -14.65
N ALA A 4 -27.21 -11.90 -15.42
CA ALA A 4 -26.79 -11.22 -16.64
C ALA A 4 -25.74 -10.10 -16.48
N PRO A 5 -25.66 -9.31 -15.38
CA PRO A 5 -24.75 -8.16 -15.35
C PRO A 5 -23.29 -8.52 -15.08
N VAL A 6 -23.02 -9.60 -14.35
CA VAL A 6 -21.64 -10.03 -14.00
C VAL A 6 -20.93 -10.66 -15.20
N ALA A 7 -21.67 -11.43 -16.00
CA ALA A 7 -21.15 -12.02 -17.24
C ALA A 7 -20.80 -10.94 -18.28
N LEU A 8 -21.59 -9.86 -18.36
CA LEU A 8 -21.33 -8.75 -19.29
C LEU A 8 -20.07 -7.96 -18.90
N PHE A 9 -19.82 -7.80 -17.60
CA PHE A 9 -18.65 -7.08 -17.08
C PHE A 9 -17.34 -7.85 -17.31
N ALA A 10 -17.36 -9.18 -17.11
CA ALA A 10 -16.22 -10.04 -17.42
C ALA A 10 -15.89 -10.07 -18.93
N LEU A 11 -16.92 -10.02 -19.80
CA LEU A 11 -16.76 -9.99 -21.25
C LEU A 11 -16.17 -8.65 -21.75
N LEU A 12 -16.51 -7.54 -21.09
CA LEU A 12 -15.93 -6.22 -21.37
C LEU A 12 -14.45 -6.15 -20.99
N ILE A 13 -14.07 -6.69 -19.82
CA ILE A 13 -12.65 -6.74 -19.39
C ILE A 13 -11.85 -7.63 -20.34
N GLY A 14 -12.39 -8.79 -20.73
CA GLY A 14 -11.74 -9.69 -21.69
C GLY A 14 -11.55 -9.06 -23.09
N ALA A 15 -12.54 -8.31 -23.59
CA ALA A 15 -12.45 -7.63 -24.88
C ALA A 15 -11.41 -6.50 -24.88
N VAL A 16 -11.28 -5.75 -23.77
CA VAL A 16 -10.27 -4.69 -23.62
C VAL A 16 -8.86 -5.27 -23.53
N VAL A 17 -8.67 -6.37 -22.77
CA VAL A 17 -7.38 -7.07 -22.67
C VAL A 17 -6.99 -7.72 -24.01
N GLY A 18 -7.95 -8.30 -24.73
CA GLY A 18 -7.73 -8.89 -26.06
C GLY A 18 -7.40 -7.86 -27.14
N TYR A 19 -8.06 -6.69 -27.11
CA TYR A 19 -7.76 -5.58 -28.02
C TYR A 19 -6.35 -4.99 -27.79
N LEU A 20 -5.91 -4.93 -26.53
CA LEU A 20 -4.57 -4.45 -26.17
C LEU A 20 -3.44 -5.45 -26.49
N CYS A 21 -3.74 -6.76 -26.51
CA CYS A 21 -2.74 -7.80 -26.85
C CYS A 21 -2.67 -8.17 -28.35
N GLY A 22 -3.73 -7.91 -29.13
CA GLY A 22 -3.90 -8.45 -30.48
C GLY A 22 -3.15 -7.76 -31.63
N ARG A 23 -2.40 -6.68 -31.39
CA ARG A 23 -1.73 -5.94 -32.47
C ARG A 23 -0.24 -6.26 -32.59
N ARG A 24 0.09 -7.52 -32.87
CA ARG A 24 1.42 -7.94 -33.37
C ARG A 24 1.29 -8.75 -34.67
N GLY A 25 1.81 -8.17 -35.75
CA GLY A 25 2.44 -8.90 -36.86
C GLY A 25 1.56 -9.41 -37.99
N ARG A 26 1.37 -8.61 -39.04
CA ARG A 26 1.32 -9.13 -40.41
C ARG A 26 2.46 -8.48 -41.19
N SER A 27 3.56 -9.21 -41.30
CA SER A 27 4.74 -8.82 -42.07
C SER A 27 4.53 -9.22 -43.54
N THR A 28 4.48 -8.24 -44.43
CA THR A 28 4.70 -8.40 -45.87
C THR A 28 6.20 -8.60 -46.13
N PRO A 29 6.64 -9.46 -47.06
CA PRO A 29 8.07 -9.64 -47.35
C PRO A 29 8.63 -8.43 -48.14
N PRO A 30 9.89 -8.02 -47.90
CA PRO A 30 10.46 -6.82 -48.51
C PRO A 30 11.16 -7.10 -49.85
N SER A 31 11.10 -6.13 -50.76
CA SER A 31 11.98 -6.01 -51.92
C SER A 31 13.32 -5.37 -51.51
N PRO A 32 14.47 -5.72 -52.11
CA PRO A 32 15.75 -5.19 -51.67
C PRO A 32 16.11 -3.89 -52.39
N ARG A 33 16.50 -2.84 -51.64
CA ARG A 33 17.49 -1.85 -52.08
C ARG A 33 18.04 -1.03 -50.91
N LEU A 34 19.32 -1.30 -50.63
CA LEU A 34 20.44 -0.51 -50.11
C LEU A 34 20.22 0.83 -49.38
N ALA A 35 20.92 0.90 -48.23
CA ALA A 35 21.74 2.01 -47.70
C ALA A 35 21.20 2.88 -46.54
N GLU A 36 21.89 2.71 -45.40
CA GLU A 36 22.34 3.71 -44.42
C GLU A 36 21.32 4.52 -43.59
N SER A 37 21.17 4.16 -42.31
CA SER A 37 21.71 4.90 -41.14
C SER A 37 21.02 4.45 -39.83
N SER A 38 21.74 4.55 -38.71
CA SER A 38 21.48 4.04 -37.34
C SER A 38 20.06 4.25 -36.76
N PRO A 39 19.62 3.44 -35.76
CA PRO A 39 18.30 3.57 -35.15
C PRO A 39 18.28 4.63 -34.03
N PRO A 40 17.27 5.51 -33.99
CA PRO A 40 16.85 6.12 -32.73
C PRO A 40 15.32 6.02 -32.61
N ASP A 41 14.74 5.04 -31.89
CA ASP A 41 13.32 5.19 -31.48
C ASP A 41 12.71 4.16 -30.49
N VAL A 42 13.49 3.29 -29.85
CA VAL A 42 12.88 2.29 -28.92
C VAL A 42 12.73 2.82 -27.48
N ALA A 43 13.59 3.75 -27.05
CA ALA A 43 13.55 4.31 -25.69
C ALA A 43 12.48 5.40 -25.51
N VAL A 44 12.28 6.25 -26.52
CA VAL A 44 11.32 7.37 -26.49
C VAL A 44 9.87 6.88 -26.40
N THR A 45 9.58 5.70 -26.95
CA THR A 45 8.23 5.11 -26.94
C THR A 45 7.88 4.43 -25.62
N ALA A 46 8.85 3.88 -24.89
CA ALA A 46 8.63 3.30 -23.56
C ALA A 46 8.38 4.40 -22.51
N ASP A 47 9.19 5.47 -22.53
CA ASP A 47 8.99 6.62 -21.64
C ASP A 47 7.68 7.35 -21.92
N ALA A 48 7.29 7.49 -23.20
CA ALA A 48 6.01 8.07 -23.58
C ALA A 48 4.83 7.19 -23.15
N ALA A 49 4.95 5.86 -23.26
CA ALA A 49 3.92 4.94 -22.78
C ALA A 49 3.79 4.95 -21.25
N GLU A 50 4.90 5.04 -20.51
CA GLU A 50 4.88 5.18 -19.05
C GLU A 50 4.36 6.55 -18.59
N ALA A 51 4.66 7.62 -19.32
CA ALA A 51 4.14 8.95 -19.05
C ALA A 51 2.63 9.03 -19.29
N GLU A 52 2.15 8.45 -20.40
CA GLU A 52 0.73 8.39 -20.72
C GLU A 52 -0.01 7.47 -19.74
N ARG A 53 0.59 6.34 -19.37
CA ARG A 53 0.08 5.46 -18.31
C ARG A 53 -0.03 6.24 -17.00
N ARG A 54 1.01 6.96 -16.58
CA ARG A 54 0.99 7.84 -15.39
C ARG A 54 -0.08 8.94 -15.48
N ARG A 55 -0.32 9.50 -16.66
CA ARG A 55 -1.36 10.54 -16.87
C ARG A 55 -2.76 9.94 -16.72
N ILE A 56 -3.05 8.85 -17.42
CA ILE A 56 -4.34 8.14 -17.33
C ILE A 56 -4.61 7.71 -15.88
N TYR A 57 -3.61 7.20 -15.16
CA TYR A 57 -3.78 6.80 -13.76
C TYR A 57 -3.99 7.99 -12.81
N ARG A 58 -3.41 9.15 -13.09
CA ARG A 58 -3.65 10.38 -12.32
C ARG A 58 -5.07 10.89 -12.54
N ASP A 59 -5.53 10.90 -13.79
CA ASP A 59 -6.90 11.31 -14.11
C ASP A 59 -7.94 10.33 -13.51
N ILE A 60 -7.66 9.02 -13.54
CA ILE A 60 -8.49 8.00 -12.86
C ILE A 60 -8.48 8.23 -11.34
N HIS A 61 -7.33 8.53 -10.75
CA HIS A 61 -7.20 8.83 -9.33
C HIS A 61 -8.00 10.08 -8.94
N ASP A 62 -7.95 11.14 -9.73
CA ASP A 62 -8.60 12.41 -9.41
C ASP A 62 -10.13 12.29 -9.58
N ASP A 63 -10.60 11.64 -10.66
CA ASP A 63 -12.03 11.49 -10.93
C ASP A 63 -12.71 10.43 -10.07
N ILE A 64 -12.10 9.25 -9.92
CA ILE A 64 -12.65 8.17 -9.08
C ILE A 64 -12.43 8.51 -7.60
N GLY A 65 -11.26 9.08 -7.27
CA GLY A 65 -10.94 9.47 -5.90
C GLY A 65 -11.88 10.52 -5.35
N SER A 66 -12.19 11.56 -6.13
CA SER A 66 -13.15 12.60 -5.72
C SER A 66 -14.57 12.05 -5.53
N LYS A 67 -15.00 11.10 -6.36
CA LYS A 67 -16.32 10.45 -6.23
C LYS A 67 -16.41 9.54 -5.01
N LEU A 68 -15.37 8.76 -4.75
CA LEU A 68 -15.29 7.91 -3.55
C LEU A 68 -15.17 8.75 -2.27
N LEU A 69 -14.47 9.88 -2.30
CA LEU A 69 -14.43 10.83 -1.19
C LEU A 69 -15.82 11.44 -0.92
N THR A 70 -16.54 11.80 -1.97
CA THR A 70 -17.93 12.30 -1.87
C THR A 70 -18.86 11.24 -1.29
N LEU A 71 -18.71 9.98 -1.71
CA LEU A 71 -19.45 8.85 -1.14
C LEU A 71 -19.11 8.65 0.34
N LEU A 72 -17.84 8.72 0.73
CA LEU A 72 -17.40 8.69 2.13
C LEU A 72 -18.06 9.77 2.98
N HIS A 73 -18.11 11.01 2.47
CA HIS A 73 -18.81 12.11 3.14
C HIS A 73 -20.32 11.89 3.28
N THR A 74 -20.92 11.12 2.37
CA THR A 74 -22.35 10.83 2.38
C THR A 74 -22.69 9.63 3.28
N LEU A 75 -21.76 8.67 3.42
CA LEU A 75 -21.95 7.40 4.11
C LEU A 75 -21.65 7.45 5.62
N GLY A 76 -20.98 8.50 6.11
CA GLY A 76 -20.59 8.62 7.52
C GLY A 76 -19.68 7.47 8.00
N ASP A 77 -19.72 7.14 9.30
CA ASP A 77 -19.04 5.96 9.85
C ASP A 77 -19.92 4.70 9.72
N SER A 78 -20.10 4.24 8.49
CA SER A 78 -20.80 2.98 8.17
C SER A 78 -19.84 1.93 7.61
N ALA A 79 -20.21 0.65 7.68
CA ALA A 79 -19.42 -0.43 7.08
C ALA A 79 -19.17 -0.24 5.57
N GLN A 80 -20.09 0.42 4.85
CA GLN A 80 -19.88 0.82 3.45
C GLN A 80 -18.80 1.90 3.29
N ALA A 81 -18.64 2.80 4.27
CA ALA A 81 -17.58 3.79 4.25
C ALA A 81 -16.20 3.16 4.42
N ASP A 82 -16.09 2.10 5.24
CA ASP A 82 -14.86 1.32 5.39
C ASP A 82 -14.48 0.64 4.07
N GLN A 83 -15.45 0.02 3.40
CA GLN A 83 -15.27 -0.62 2.09
C GLN A 83 -14.85 0.38 1.00
N VAL A 84 -15.42 1.60 1.00
CA VAL A 84 -15.01 2.68 0.09
C VAL A 84 -13.61 3.18 0.41
N ARG A 85 -13.24 3.24 1.70
CA ARG A 85 -11.89 3.64 2.15
C ARG A 85 -10.85 2.60 1.75
N GLU A 86 -11.21 1.32 1.79
CA GLU A 86 -10.40 0.21 1.31
C GLU A 86 -10.20 0.28 -0.21
N ILE A 87 -11.27 0.46 -1.00
CA ILE A 87 -11.17 0.63 -2.46
C ILE A 87 -10.30 1.85 -2.83
N MET A 88 -10.40 2.94 -2.08
CA MET A 88 -9.54 4.11 -2.24
C MET A 88 -8.07 3.81 -1.92
N GLN A 89 -7.82 2.95 -0.95
CA GLN A 89 -6.48 2.51 -0.56
C GLN A 89 -5.90 1.58 -1.64
N ASP A 90 -6.68 0.63 -2.15
CA ASP A 90 -6.33 -0.24 -3.27
C ASP A 90 -6.05 0.55 -4.55
N LEU A 91 -6.91 1.52 -4.90
CA LEU A 91 -6.70 2.38 -6.06
C LEU A 91 -5.41 3.18 -5.90
N ARG A 92 -5.17 3.73 -4.71
CA ARG A 92 -3.93 4.43 -4.40
C ARG A 92 -2.72 3.52 -4.46
N ASP A 93 -2.81 2.25 -4.07
CA ASP A 93 -1.72 1.27 -4.20
C ASP A 93 -1.41 0.97 -5.67
N VAL A 94 -2.44 0.77 -6.50
CA VAL A 94 -2.30 0.61 -7.97
C VAL A 94 -1.67 1.86 -8.61
N VAL A 95 -2.03 3.05 -8.12
CA VAL A 95 -1.54 4.36 -8.62
C VAL A 95 -0.15 4.72 -8.07
N SER A 96 0.20 4.27 -6.86
CA SER A 96 1.49 4.53 -6.21
C SER A 96 2.67 3.76 -6.83
N ARG A 97 2.46 3.15 -8.02
CA ARG A 97 3.39 2.31 -8.80
C ARG A 97 3.33 0.87 -8.33
N GLY A 98 3.41 -0.10 -9.25
CA GLY A 98 3.33 -1.54 -9.00
C GLY A 98 4.37 -2.09 -8.01
N HIS A 99 4.23 -1.76 -6.74
CA HIS A 99 4.90 -2.41 -5.63
C HIS A 99 4.21 -3.75 -5.46
N THR A 100 4.71 -4.76 -6.15
CA THR A 100 4.53 -6.13 -5.69
C THR A 100 5.27 -6.20 -4.37
N VAL A 101 4.56 -5.96 -3.26
CA VAL A 101 5.10 -6.14 -1.92
C VAL A 101 5.20 -7.64 -1.73
N SER A 102 6.39 -8.17 -1.99
CA SER A 102 6.72 -9.57 -1.87
C SER A 102 8.19 -9.68 -1.49
N GLY A 103 8.54 -10.79 -0.85
CA GLY A 103 9.90 -11.01 -0.38
C GLY A 103 9.96 -11.61 1.01
N SER A 104 11.16 -11.61 1.57
CA SER A 104 11.40 -11.95 2.96
C SER A 104 10.90 -10.86 3.91
N LEU A 105 10.77 -11.17 5.20
CA LEU A 105 10.34 -10.20 6.21
C LEU A 105 11.22 -8.94 6.21
N LEU A 106 12.54 -9.10 6.13
CA LEU A 106 13.49 -7.98 6.12
C LEU A 106 13.39 -7.15 4.84
N GLU A 107 13.09 -7.77 3.68
CA GLU A 107 12.81 -7.04 2.45
C GLU A 107 11.55 -6.16 2.59
N VAL A 108 10.47 -6.71 3.14
CA VAL A 108 9.23 -5.96 3.38
C VAL A 108 9.45 -4.85 4.42
N LEU A 109 10.18 -5.12 5.51
CA LEU A 109 10.55 -4.09 6.49
C LEU A 109 11.44 -2.99 5.86
N GLY A 110 12.32 -3.35 4.92
CA GLY A 110 13.10 -2.39 4.13
C GLY A 110 12.21 -1.48 3.29
N GLN A 111 11.21 -2.04 2.59
CA GLN A 111 10.25 -1.25 1.83
C GLN A 111 9.42 -0.30 2.72
N ILE A 112 9.01 -0.78 3.91
CA ILE A 112 8.32 0.03 4.91
C ILE A 112 9.21 1.18 5.37
N ARG A 113 10.49 0.90 5.64
CA ARG A 113 11.47 1.92 6.04
C ARG A 113 11.60 2.99 4.97
N ASP A 114 11.83 2.60 3.72
CA ASP A 114 12.03 3.52 2.60
C ASP A 114 10.80 4.43 2.38
N GLU A 115 9.58 3.85 2.39
CA GLU A 115 8.35 4.66 2.28
C GLU A 115 8.21 5.60 3.48
N THR A 116 8.53 5.13 4.69
CA THR A 116 8.39 5.91 5.91
C THR A 116 9.37 7.09 5.93
N GLU A 117 10.64 6.86 5.60
CA GLU A 117 11.66 7.91 5.47
C GLU A 117 11.22 8.96 4.46
N GLN A 118 10.79 8.55 3.26
CA GLN A 118 10.32 9.49 2.23
C GLN A 118 9.16 10.37 2.72
N ARG A 119 8.21 9.81 3.48
CA ARG A 119 7.06 10.55 3.99
C ARG A 119 7.42 11.49 5.13
N LEU A 120 8.33 11.06 6.01
CA LEU A 120 8.84 11.89 7.11
C LEU A 120 9.69 13.05 6.59
N ASP A 121 10.52 12.83 5.57
CA ASP A 121 11.34 13.88 4.94
C ASP A 121 10.46 15.02 4.40
N ILE A 122 9.33 14.70 3.76
CA ILE A 122 8.37 15.70 3.27
C ILE A 122 7.71 16.46 4.42
N ALA A 123 7.46 15.78 5.55
CA ALA A 123 6.83 16.36 6.73
C ALA A 123 7.84 17.09 7.66
N GLY A 124 9.15 16.96 7.42
CA GLY A 124 10.20 17.47 8.29
C GLY A 124 10.41 16.66 9.59
N GLY A 125 9.99 15.40 9.61
CA GLY A 125 10.17 14.49 10.73
C GLY A 125 11.39 13.58 10.59
N VAL A 126 11.69 12.80 11.63
CA VAL A 126 12.82 11.87 11.69
C VAL A 126 12.34 10.45 12.01
N LEU A 127 12.86 9.47 11.28
CA LEU A 127 12.66 8.05 11.57
C LEU A 127 13.73 7.53 12.53
N LEU A 128 13.30 7.00 13.67
CA LEU A 128 14.13 6.18 14.56
C LEU A 128 13.92 4.71 14.21
N TRP A 129 14.80 4.15 13.38
CA TRP A 129 14.73 2.75 12.96
C TRP A 129 15.45 1.83 13.96
N ASP A 130 14.69 0.94 14.60
CA ASP A 130 15.19 0.03 15.64
C ASP A 130 14.73 -1.42 15.37
N VAL A 131 15.26 -2.04 14.33
CA VAL A 131 15.05 -3.47 14.04
C VAL A 131 16.20 -4.28 14.63
N SER A 132 15.88 -5.27 15.48
CA SER A 132 16.91 -6.13 16.08
C SER A 132 17.53 -7.05 15.03
N ALA A 133 18.84 -7.25 15.11
CA ALA A 133 19.56 -8.22 14.27
C ALA A 133 19.12 -9.67 14.53
N GLU A 134 18.42 -9.93 15.63
CA GLU A 134 17.87 -11.25 15.99
C GLU A 134 16.49 -11.51 15.36
N VAL A 135 15.94 -10.56 14.60
CA VAL A 135 14.68 -10.77 13.87
C VAL A 135 14.94 -11.80 12.76
N PRO A 136 14.22 -12.95 12.74
CA PRO A 136 14.32 -13.93 11.67
C PRO A 136 13.88 -13.35 10.33
N ASP A 137 14.36 -13.93 9.23
CA ASP A 137 14.02 -13.47 7.88
C ASP A 137 13.32 -14.54 7.03
N PRO A 138 12.13 -15.02 7.43
CA PRO A 138 11.41 -16.01 6.65
C PRO A 138 10.79 -15.37 5.40
N PRO A 139 10.54 -16.15 4.34
CA PRO A 139 9.73 -15.68 3.22
C PRO A 139 8.31 -15.39 3.70
N LEU A 140 7.76 -14.24 3.31
CA LEU A 140 6.35 -13.92 3.54
C LEU A 140 5.54 -14.26 2.29
N SER A 141 4.29 -14.69 2.50
CA SER A 141 3.34 -14.77 1.38
C SER A 141 3.08 -13.36 0.83
N GLU A 142 2.76 -13.22 -0.45
CA GLU A 142 2.42 -11.91 -1.05
C GLU A 142 1.28 -11.23 -0.28
N ARG A 143 0.34 -12.03 0.24
CA ARG A 143 -0.76 -11.56 1.06
C ARG A 143 -0.26 -10.98 2.39
N ASP A 144 0.57 -11.71 3.13
CA ASP A 144 1.05 -11.26 4.45
C ASP A 144 1.97 -10.05 4.32
N ALA A 145 2.84 -10.06 3.31
CA ALA A 145 3.69 -8.93 2.96
C ALA A 145 2.85 -7.67 2.70
N LEU A 146 1.78 -7.79 1.90
CA LEU A 146 0.85 -6.70 1.62
C LEU A 146 0.10 -6.22 2.86
N HIS A 147 -0.41 -7.11 3.72
CA HIS A 147 -1.10 -6.70 4.95
C HIS A 147 -0.15 -5.97 5.90
N LEU A 148 1.07 -6.49 6.08
CA LEU A 148 2.09 -5.86 6.91
C LEU A 148 2.41 -4.45 6.40
N PHE A 149 2.67 -4.31 5.11
CA PHE A 149 2.95 -3.01 4.49
C PHE A 149 1.78 -2.02 4.66
N ARG A 150 0.54 -2.49 4.47
CA ARG A 150 -0.66 -1.64 4.65
C ARG A 150 -0.88 -1.20 6.09
N ILE A 151 -0.67 -2.08 7.06
CA ILE A 151 -0.74 -1.73 8.49
C ILE A 151 0.30 -0.66 8.79
N SER A 152 1.52 -0.84 8.30
CA SER A 152 2.64 0.10 8.48
C SER A 152 2.30 1.47 7.89
N ARG A 153 1.78 1.49 6.67
CA ARG A 153 1.39 2.71 5.96
C ARG A 153 0.30 3.49 6.70
N GLU A 154 -0.70 2.79 7.24
CA GLU A 154 -1.77 3.41 8.02
C GLU A 154 -1.25 3.94 9.36
N ALA A 155 -0.40 3.16 10.05
CA ALA A 155 0.25 3.59 11.29
C ALA A 155 1.07 4.88 11.10
N VAL A 156 1.91 4.93 10.07
CA VAL A 156 2.69 6.13 9.70
C VAL A 156 1.76 7.29 9.33
N THR A 157 0.66 7.03 8.62
CA THR A 157 -0.33 8.06 8.29
C THR A 157 -0.97 8.64 9.53
N ASN A 158 -1.32 7.81 10.50
CA ASN A 158 -1.92 8.25 11.75
C ASN A 158 -0.94 9.11 12.56
N ALA A 159 0.32 8.68 12.67
CA ALA A 159 1.37 9.46 13.34
C ALA A 159 1.57 10.84 12.70
N LEU A 160 1.67 10.91 11.37
CA LEU A 160 1.86 12.16 10.64
C LEU A 160 0.64 13.10 10.69
N ARG A 161 -0.58 12.55 10.61
CA ARG A 161 -1.82 13.35 10.57
C ARG A 161 -2.28 13.83 11.94
N HIS A 162 -2.19 12.98 12.95
CA HIS A 162 -2.77 13.24 14.27
C HIS A 162 -1.70 13.62 15.30
N GLY A 163 -0.49 13.08 15.19
CA GLY A 163 0.56 13.34 16.16
C GLY A 163 1.27 14.69 15.95
N GLY A 164 1.27 15.25 14.73
CA GLY A 164 2.21 16.32 14.40
C GLY A 164 3.67 15.90 14.65
N ALA A 165 3.91 14.59 14.59
CA ALA A 165 5.09 13.94 15.13
C ALA A 165 6.35 14.42 14.40
N GLN A 166 7.33 14.89 15.17
CA GLN A 166 8.66 15.20 14.66
C GLN A 166 9.53 13.94 14.67
N GLN A 167 9.17 12.94 15.47
CA GLN A 167 9.88 11.68 15.58
C GLN A 167 8.90 10.52 15.52
N LEU A 168 9.18 9.58 14.62
CA LEU A 168 8.51 8.29 14.57
C LEU A 168 9.54 7.21 14.80
N ARG A 169 9.32 6.35 15.79
CA ARG A 169 10.13 5.14 15.99
C ARG A 169 9.40 3.93 15.44
N ILE A 170 10.08 3.17 14.59
CA ILE A 170 9.65 1.83 14.19
C ILE A 170 10.61 0.83 14.81
N ARG A 171 10.07 -0.09 15.61
CA ARG A 171 10.85 -1.12 16.30
C ARG A 171 10.34 -2.51 15.96
N ALA A 172 11.24 -3.40 15.56
CA ALA A 172 10.93 -4.82 15.37
C ALA A 172 11.76 -5.68 16.32
N ARG A 173 11.09 -6.62 16.99
CA ARG A 173 11.68 -7.64 17.87
C ARG A 173 11.02 -8.98 17.59
N CYS A 174 11.73 -10.07 17.84
CA CYS A 174 11.15 -11.41 17.83
C CYS A 174 11.00 -11.90 19.27
N SER A 175 9.88 -12.56 19.57
CA SER A 175 9.65 -13.24 20.85
C SER A 175 9.09 -14.62 20.56
N GLY A 176 9.97 -15.62 20.53
CA GLY A 176 9.62 -16.98 20.12
C GLY A 176 9.36 -17.04 18.60
N ASP A 177 8.16 -17.46 18.22
CA ASP A 177 7.68 -17.57 16.84
C ASP A 177 6.91 -16.32 16.38
N ARG A 178 6.95 -15.23 17.14
CA ARG A 178 6.14 -14.03 16.87
C ARG A 178 6.99 -12.80 16.65
N LEU A 179 6.64 -12.05 15.60
CA LEU A 179 7.15 -10.71 15.39
C LEU A 179 6.35 -9.72 16.22
N LEU A 180 7.06 -8.87 16.96
CA LEU A 180 6.55 -7.68 17.62
C LEU A 180 7.05 -6.47 16.84
N LEU A 181 6.13 -5.77 16.15
CA LEU A 181 6.41 -4.56 15.39
C LEU A 181 5.65 -3.39 16.03
N ASP A 182 6.39 -2.40 16.53
CA ASP A 182 5.80 -1.22 17.13
C ASP A 182 6.13 0.08 16.40
N TYR A 183 5.12 0.94 16.33
CA TYR A 183 5.17 2.31 15.80
C TYR A 183 4.91 3.23 16.98
N THR A 184 5.91 4.01 17.38
CA THR A 184 5.78 4.98 18.49
C THR A 184 6.04 6.38 17.96
N ASP A 185 5.07 7.28 18.07
CA ASP A 185 5.24 8.70 17.74
C ASP A 185 5.42 9.57 19.00
N ASP A 186 5.98 10.77 18.80
CA ASP A 186 6.18 11.82 19.81
C ASP A 186 5.07 12.89 19.81
N GLY A 187 3.90 12.58 19.26
CA GLY A 187 2.76 13.48 19.25
C GLY A 187 2.16 13.71 20.64
N PRO A 188 1.13 14.57 20.76
CA PRO A 188 0.37 14.69 22.00
C PRO A 188 -0.33 13.37 22.35
N GLU A 189 -0.54 13.13 23.64
CA GLU A 189 -1.24 11.95 24.14
C GLU A 189 -2.56 11.74 23.39
N PRO A 190 -2.91 10.48 23.04
CA PRO A 190 -4.19 10.20 22.41
C PRO A 190 -5.31 10.73 23.32
N HIS A 191 -6.23 11.54 22.76
CA HIS A 191 -7.39 12.00 23.50
C HIS A 191 -8.15 10.77 24.03
N THR A 192 -8.04 10.52 25.34
CA THR A 192 -8.71 9.42 26.06
C THR A 192 -10.20 9.69 26.25
N ASP A 193 -10.87 10.22 25.23
CA ASP A 193 -12.32 10.16 25.22
C ASP A 193 -12.67 8.72 24.85
N ALA A 194 -13.11 7.94 25.85
CA ALA A 194 -13.61 6.57 25.68
C ALA A 194 -14.78 6.45 24.67
N HIS A 195 -15.26 7.59 24.15
CA HIS A 195 -16.28 7.74 23.11
C HIS A 195 -15.77 8.34 21.80
N SER A 196 -14.48 8.66 21.68
CA SER A 196 -13.86 9.04 20.40
C SER A 196 -13.66 7.78 19.56
N SER A 197 -14.79 7.33 19.02
CA SER A 197 -14.96 6.63 17.75
C SER A 197 -13.68 6.03 17.18
N HIS A 198 -13.62 4.70 17.24
CA HIS A 198 -12.74 3.85 16.45
C HIS A 198 -12.85 4.26 14.97
N GLY A 199 -12.07 5.25 14.54
CA GLY A 199 -12.10 5.71 13.16
C GLY A 199 -11.70 4.56 12.24
N ALA A 200 -12.20 4.55 11.00
CA ALA A 200 -11.97 3.47 10.03
C ALA A 200 -10.51 3.02 9.90
N GLY A 201 -9.53 3.91 10.12
CA GLY A 201 -8.11 3.57 10.10
C GLY A 201 -7.72 2.53 11.16
N THR A 202 -8.25 2.65 12.38
CA THR A 202 -8.00 1.68 13.46
C THR A 202 -8.73 0.35 13.21
N GLY A 203 -9.94 0.40 12.65
CA GLY A 203 -10.68 -0.79 12.22
C GLY A 203 -9.95 -1.58 11.13
N ASN A 204 -9.44 -0.87 10.12
CA ASN A 204 -8.67 -1.45 9.03
C ASN A 204 -7.36 -2.09 9.51
N ILE A 205 -6.63 -1.45 10.43
CA ILE A 205 -5.43 -2.03 11.03
C ILE A 205 -5.79 -3.32 11.78
N ARG A 206 -6.89 -3.31 12.55
CA ARG A 206 -7.35 -4.49 13.30
C ARG A 206 -7.72 -5.66 12.38
N SER A 207 -8.55 -5.41 11.36
CA SER A 207 -8.94 -6.43 10.38
C SER A 207 -7.72 -7.06 9.69
N ARG A 208 -6.74 -6.23 9.28
CA ARG A 208 -5.53 -6.74 8.61
C ARG A 208 -4.61 -7.49 9.58
N ALA A 209 -4.54 -7.08 10.85
CA ALA A 209 -3.82 -7.83 11.86
C ALA A 209 -4.44 -9.22 12.08
N GLU A 210 -5.78 -9.32 12.06
CA GLU A 210 -6.49 -10.60 12.13
C GLU A 210 -6.20 -11.47 10.89
N GLU A 211 -6.11 -10.87 9.70
CA GLU A 211 -5.72 -11.60 8.48
C GLU A 211 -4.29 -12.13 8.51
N LEU A 212 -3.38 -11.50 9.26
CA LEU A 212 -2.04 -11.99 9.58
C LEU A 212 -2.04 -13.05 10.71
N HIS A 213 -3.20 -13.48 11.20
CA HIS A 213 -3.34 -14.31 12.40
C HIS A 213 -2.69 -13.68 13.65
N GLY A 214 -2.62 -12.35 13.65
CA GLY A 214 -2.02 -11.54 14.69
C GLY A 214 -3.04 -10.78 15.53
N ARG A 215 -2.53 -9.86 16.33
CA ARG A 215 -3.29 -8.90 17.13
C ARG A 215 -2.61 -7.55 17.10
N VAL A 216 -3.40 -6.51 17.33
CA VAL A 216 -2.90 -5.13 17.41
C VAL A 216 -3.45 -4.45 18.65
N ASN A 217 -2.58 -3.70 19.33
CA ASN A 217 -2.95 -2.91 20.51
C ASN A 217 -2.45 -1.47 20.37
N TRP A 218 -3.18 -0.55 20.98
CA TRP A 218 -2.80 0.84 21.12
C TRP A 218 -2.50 1.13 22.58
N THR A 219 -1.37 1.78 22.83
CA THR A 219 -0.88 2.13 24.16
C THR A 219 -0.26 3.52 24.12
N GLU A 220 -0.01 4.10 25.28
CA GLU A 220 0.77 5.34 25.38
C GLU A 220 2.21 5.10 24.91
N GLY A 221 2.70 6.01 24.08
CA GLY A 221 4.02 5.94 23.51
C GLY A 221 5.09 6.38 24.49
N THR A 222 6.25 5.71 24.48
CA THR A 222 7.39 6.12 25.31
C THR A 222 7.98 7.48 24.91
N LEU A 223 7.50 8.09 23.82
CA LEU A 223 7.88 9.42 23.36
C LEU A 223 6.82 10.49 23.70
N GLY A 224 5.73 10.12 24.39
CA GLY A 224 4.62 11.02 24.76
C GLY A 224 3.39 10.95 23.83
N GLY A 225 3.50 10.29 22.67
CA GLY A 225 2.41 10.15 21.69
C GLY A 225 1.73 8.79 21.71
N THR A 226 1.36 8.29 20.53
CA THR A 226 0.69 6.98 20.40
C THR A 226 1.69 5.86 20.11
N LYS A 227 1.48 4.70 20.72
CA LYS A 227 2.17 3.45 20.37
C LYS A 227 1.21 2.42 19.84
N ILE A 228 1.42 2.01 18.59
CA ILE A 228 0.73 0.89 17.95
C ILE A 228 1.65 -0.32 18.03
N VAL A 229 1.17 -1.45 18.56
CA VAL A 229 1.92 -2.71 18.63
C VAL A 229 1.19 -3.76 17.83
N LEU A 230 1.78 -4.16 16.71
CA LEU A 230 1.36 -5.31 15.92
C LEU A 230 2.15 -6.54 16.38
N GLU A 231 1.45 -7.64 16.63
CA GLU A 231 2.04 -8.92 16.93
C GLU A 231 1.43 -10.02 16.06
N PHE A 232 2.24 -10.73 15.29
CA PHE A 232 1.77 -11.83 14.44
C PHE A 232 2.78 -12.98 14.39
N PRO A 233 2.32 -14.23 14.19
CA PRO A 233 3.21 -15.37 14.04
C PRO A 233 4.02 -15.26 12.75
N LEU A 234 5.30 -15.59 12.82
CA LEU A 234 6.16 -15.77 11.67
C LEU A 234 6.04 -17.19 11.14
N PRO A 235 6.06 -17.39 9.81
CA PRO A 235 6.18 -18.73 9.26
C PRO A 235 7.50 -19.37 9.73
N GLU A 236 7.47 -20.66 10.03
CA GLU A 236 8.66 -21.40 10.41
C GLU A 236 9.72 -21.24 9.31
N SER A 237 10.92 -20.82 9.70
CA SER A 237 12.06 -20.79 8.77
C SER A 237 12.40 -22.25 8.41
N PRO A 238 12.47 -22.61 7.11
CA PRO A 238 12.75 -23.97 6.67
C PRO A 238 14.15 -24.46 7.07
#